data_AF-A0A2N1RZQ3-F1
#
_entry.id   AF-A0A2N1RZQ3-F1
#
_cell.length_a   1.000
_cell.length_b   1.000
_cell.length_c   1.000
_cell.angle_alpha   90.00
_cell.angle_beta   90.00
_cell.angle_gamma   90.00
#
_symmetry.space_group_name_H-M   'P 1'
#
loop_
_entity.id
_entity.type
_entity.pdbx_description
1 polymer ?
#
loop_
_entity_poly.entity_id
_entity_poly.type
_entity_poly.pdbx_seq_one_letter_code
_entity_poly.pdbx_strand_id
1 'polypeptide(L)'
;MGMKYLLLWLEGPLQSWGYDSKFGRRESLRFPTKSGIYGMFLAALGAQGPQVDLLIKLAAFKQTVISCVPRKPGQKNDLDTDVRLQSNPFLMDFQMVGSGYDEKDPWQKMLIPKKSDGNPAVGGGSKMTYRYYLQDARFAVIQELDYEMSDTIARALQNPVYDLSLGRKNCVPTDFIYRGTFDSFEEATAMAESLMMEKDLGVSFLVRDEEGEGDQMVLHDVPLQFGQFKKYRDRTVTIIQHE
;
A
#
# COMPACT_ATOMS: atom_id res chain seq x y z
N MET A 1 -17.89 -12.71 -18.95
CA MET A 1 -17.73 -12.53 -17.49
C MET A 1 -17.66 -11.04 -17.23
N GLY A 2 -18.52 -10.52 -16.34
CA GLY A 2 -18.58 -9.09 -16.06
C GLY A 2 -17.40 -8.63 -15.19
N MET A 3 -16.95 -7.41 -15.42
CA MET A 3 -16.03 -6.70 -14.54
C MET A 3 -16.73 -6.39 -13.21
N LYS A 4 -15.99 -6.42 -12.10
CA LYS A 4 -16.44 -6.01 -10.77
C LYS A 4 -15.45 -5.00 -10.18
N TYR A 5 -15.96 -4.18 -9.27
CA TYR A 5 -15.21 -3.10 -8.65
C TYR A 5 -15.16 -3.33 -7.13
N LEU A 6 -14.01 -3.74 -6.63
CA LEU A 6 -13.77 -3.98 -5.21
C LEU A 6 -13.35 -2.67 -4.54
N LEU A 7 -14.12 -2.20 -3.56
CA LEU A 7 -13.77 -1.02 -2.77
C LEU A 7 -13.03 -1.41 -1.50
N LEU A 8 -11.86 -0.81 -1.29
CA LEU A 8 -11.06 -0.93 -0.08
C LEU A 8 -10.94 0.43 0.63
N TRP A 9 -11.00 0.45 1.96
CA TRP A 9 -10.73 1.62 2.79
C TRP A 9 -9.46 1.41 3.61
N LEU A 10 -8.44 2.21 3.34
CA LEU A 10 -7.11 2.09 3.95
C LEU A 10 -6.85 3.28 4.86
N GLU A 11 -7.10 3.07 6.15
CA GLU A 11 -6.95 4.08 7.20
C GLU A 11 -6.16 3.50 8.37
N GLY A 12 -5.19 4.27 8.87
CA GLY A 12 -4.36 3.91 10.01
C GLY A 12 -3.32 5.00 10.33
N PRO A 13 -2.73 4.97 11.53
CA PRO A 13 -1.80 6.01 11.98
C PRO A 13 -0.53 6.06 11.13
N LEU A 14 -0.07 4.90 10.66
CA LEU A 14 1.10 4.76 9.78
C LEU A 14 0.75 3.88 8.59
N GLN A 15 1.25 4.23 7.41
CA GLN A 15 1.20 3.39 6.21
C GLN A 15 2.55 3.42 5.49
N SER A 16 2.87 2.41 4.68
CA SER A 16 4.06 2.47 3.83
C SER A 16 3.92 1.67 2.54
N TRP A 17 3.90 2.39 1.42
CA TRP A 17 3.68 1.85 0.08
C TRP A 17 4.97 1.93 -0.71
N GLY A 18 5.87 0.97 -0.45
CA GLY A 18 7.22 1.00 -1.00
C GLY A 18 7.23 0.95 -2.54
N TYR A 19 8.08 1.80 -3.13
CA TYR A 19 8.48 1.73 -4.52
C TYR A 19 10.01 1.71 -4.59
N ASP A 20 10.56 0.96 -5.56
CA ASP A 20 11.98 0.86 -5.92
C ASP A 20 13.01 0.99 -4.77
N SER A 21 12.73 0.36 -3.62
CA SER A 21 13.54 0.55 -2.42
C SER A 21 14.65 -0.51 -2.33
N LYS A 22 15.83 -0.20 -2.87
CA LYS A 22 17.04 -1.02 -2.75
C LYS A 22 17.86 -0.61 -1.51
N PHE A 23 18.38 -1.60 -0.78
CA PHE A 23 19.31 -1.44 0.36
C PHE A 23 18.71 -0.82 1.64
N GLY A 24 19.44 0.09 2.30
CA GLY A 24 19.17 0.60 3.64
C GLY A 24 18.11 1.69 3.71
N ARG A 25 17.87 2.41 2.60
CA ARG A 25 16.83 3.43 2.49
C ARG A 25 15.57 2.80 1.89
N ARG A 26 14.46 2.90 2.62
CA ARG A 26 13.17 2.29 2.25
C ARG A 26 12.11 3.36 2.15
N GLU A 27 11.90 3.84 0.93
CA GLU A 27 10.96 4.92 0.64
C GLU A 27 9.52 4.40 0.58
N SER A 28 8.58 5.32 0.47
CA SER A 28 7.15 5.07 0.32
C SER A 28 6.59 6.07 -0.66
N LEU A 29 5.66 5.66 -1.50
CA LEU A 29 4.81 6.59 -2.24
C LEU A 29 3.81 7.25 -1.29
N ARG A 30 3.17 8.32 -1.79
CA ARG A 30 2.07 9.05 -1.15
C ARG A 30 0.70 8.37 -1.32
N PHE A 31 0.66 7.21 -1.95
CA PHE A 31 -0.56 6.44 -2.19
C PHE A 31 -0.24 4.94 -2.29
N PRO A 32 -1.24 4.05 -2.13
CA PRO A 32 -1.08 2.61 -2.24
C PRO A 32 -0.62 2.13 -3.62
N THR A 33 0.44 1.32 -3.63
CA THR A 33 0.94 0.64 -4.83
C THR A 33 0.11 -0.59 -5.16
N LYS A 34 0.07 -0.99 -6.45
CA LYS A 34 -0.56 -2.25 -6.88
C LYS A 34 0.04 -3.45 -6.15
N SER A 35 1.36 -3.48 -6.03
CA SER A 35 2.05 -4.53 -5.29
C SER A 35 1.70 -4.59 -3.80
N GLY A 36 1.42 -3.45 -3.16
CA GLY A 36 0.92 -3.40 -1.78
C GLY A 36 -0.48 -4.01 -1.67
N ILE A 37 -1.39 -3.62 -2.55
CA ILE A 37 -2.77 -4.14 -2.59
C ILE A 37 -2.79 -5.65 -2.89
N TYR A 38 -2.03 -6.10 -3.89
CA TYR A 38 -2.03 -7.52 -4.24
C TYR A 38 -1.31 -8.36 -3.18
N GLY A 39 -0.28 -7.82 -2.51
CA GLY A 39 0.31 -8.45 -1.34
C GLY A 39 -0.70 -8.65 -0.21
N MET A 40 -1.58 -7.66 0.01
CA MET A 40 -2.68 -7.77 0.97
C MET A 40 -3.70 -8.84 0.55
N PHE A 41 -4.06 -8.93 -0.73
CA PHE A 41 -4.94 -10.00 -1.22
C PHE A 41 -4.33 -11.38 -1.01
N LEU A 42 -3.05 -11.57 -1.35
CA LEU A 42 -2.36 -12.83 -1.12
C LEU A 42 -2.28 -13.18 0.36
N ALA A 43 -2.06 -12.20 1.24
CA ALA A 43 -2.09 -12.40 2.68
C ALA A 43 -3.48 -12.87 3.17
N ALA A 44 -4.54 -12.20 2.69
CA ALA A 44 -5.92 -12.57 3.00
C ALA A 44 -6.25 -14.00 2.55
N LEU A 45 -5.79 -14.38 1.34
CA LEU A 45 -5.95 -15.71 0.76
C LEU A 45 -5.09 -16.79 1.42
N GLY A 46 -4.12 -16.42 2.27
CA GLY A 46 -3.12 -17.36 2.78
C GLY A 46 -2.14 -17.87 1.72
N ALA A 47 -2.05 -17.17 0.59
CA ALA A 47 -1.23 -17.57 -0.55
C ALA A 47 0.26 -17.34 -0.27
N GLN A 48 1.07 -18.37 -0.55
CA GLN A 48 2.51 -18.37 -0.24
C GLN A 48 3.37 -18.58 -1.50
N GLY A 49 4.63 -18.16 -1.43
CA GLY A 49 5.57 -18.39 -2.52
C GLY A 49 5.41 -17.41 -3.69
N PRO A 50 5.76 -17.83 -4.93
CA PRO A 50 5.88 -16.91 -6.07
C PRO A 50 4.57 -16.34 -6.62
N GLN A 51 3.47 -17.11 -6.57
CA GLN A 51 2.13 -16.70 -7.01
C GLN A 51 2.05 -16.13 -8.44
N VAL A 52 2.84 -16.69 -9.37
CA VAL A 52 2.99 -16.16 -10.74
C VAL A 52 1.66 -16.08 -11.49
N ASP A 53 0.89 -17.17 -11.54
CA ASP A 53 -0.34 -17.21 -12.35
C ASP A 53 -1.41 -16.22 -11.85
N LEU A 54 -1.60 -16.15 -10.54
CA LEU A 54 -2.54 -15.21 -9.92
C LEU A 54 -2.10 -13.76 -10.12
N LEU A 55 -0.82 -13.46 -9.92
CA LEU A 55 -0.29 -12.10 -10.09
C LEU A 55 -0.34 -11.64 -11.54
N ILE A 56 -0.09 -12.51 -12.52
CA ILE A 56 -0.25 -12.19 -13.95
C ILE A 56 -1.71 -11.87 -14.28
N LYS A 57 -2.67 -12.63 -13.75
CA LYS A 57 -4.10 -12.34 -13.92
C LYS A 57 -4.46 -10.97 -13.31
N LEU A 58 -4.09 -10.74 -12.05
CA LEU A 58 -4.34 -9.48 -11.36
C LEU A 58 -3.66 -8.28 -12.04
N ALA A 59 -2.51 -8.48 -12.68
CA ALA A 59 -1.77 -7.42 -13.34
C ALA A 59 -2.53 -6.76 -14.51
N ALA A 60 -3.57 -7.39 -15.07
CA ALA A 60 -4.35 -6.87 -16.18
C ALA A 60 -5.39 -5.81 -15.76
N PHE A 61 -5.81 -5.81 -14.48
CA PHE A 61 -6.91 -4.98 -14.00
C PHE A 61 -6.44 -3.61 -13.54
N LYS A 62 -7.24 -2.55 -13.74
CA LYS A 62 -6.89 -1.20 -13.29
C LYS A 62 -7.13 -1.01 -11.79
N GLN A 63 -6.41 -0.04 -11.23
CA GLN A 63 -6.56 0.42 -9.86
C GLN A 63 -6.78 1.93 -9.85
N THR A 64 -7.78 2.40 -9.12
CA THR A 64 -7.97 3.82 -8.81
C THR A 64 -7.76 4.04 -7.32
N VAL A 65 -7.03 5.09 -6.96
CA VAL A 65 -6.85 5.52 -5.58
C VAL A 65 -7.45 6.91 -5.41
N ILE A 66 -8.22 7.10 -4.35
CA ILE A 66 -8.73 8.40 -3.92
C ILE A 66 -8.09 8.72 -2.56
N SER A 67 -7.23 9.73 -2.53
CA SER A 67 -6.61 10.23 -1.30
C SER A 67 -7.59 11.14 -0.56
N CYS A 68 -7.79 10.87 0.73
CA CYS A 68 -8.78 11.54 1.56
C CYS A 68 -8.10 12.32 2.69
N VAL A 69 -8.55 13.54 2.95
CA VAL A 69 -8.07 14.41 4.03
C VAL A 69 -9.24 14.96 4.83
N PRO A 70 -9.10 15.25 6.13
CA PRO A 70 -10.15 15.91 6.90
C PRO A 70 -10.62 17.21 6.25
N ARG A 71 -11.93 17.46 6.22
CA ARG A 71 -12.46 18.76 5.78
C ARG A 71 -12.03 19.81 6.81
N LYS A 72 -11.45 20.92 6.35
CA LYS A 72 -11.18 22.04 7.26
C LYS A 72 -12.51 22.70 7.66
N PRO A 73 -12.79 22.93 8.95
CA PRO A 73 -13.93 23.73 9.36
C PRO A 73 -13.76 25.17 8.84
N GLY A 74 -14.64 25.61 7.93
CA GLY A 74 -14.84 27.03 7.62
C GLY A 74 -13.97 27.69 6.54
N GLN A 75 -13.14 26.97 5.77
CA GLN A 75 -12.44 27.57 4.61
C GLN A 75 -13.22 27.32 3.31
N LYS A 76 -13.95 28.33 2.86
CA LYS A 76 -14.33 28.48 1.44
C LYS A 76 -13.06 28.79 0.64
N ASN A 77 -12.77 27.98 -0.38
CA ASN A 77 -11.96 28.27 -1.57
C ASN A 77 -10.85 29.33 -1.43
N ASP A 78 -9.92 29.17 -0.49
CA ASP A 78 -8.69 29.95 -0.51
C ASP A 78 -7.58 29.17 -1.23
N LEU A 79 -7.05 29.86 -2.23
CA LEU A 79 -6.22 29.46 -3.37
C LEU A 79 -4.80 28.99 -3.00
N ASP A 80 -4.61 28.30 -1.87
CA ASP A 80 -3.30 27.79 -1.47
C ASP A 80 -3.23 26.27 -1.64
N THR A 81 -3.12 25.86 -2.90
CA THR A 81 -2.98 24.48 -3.36
C THR A 81 -1.76 23.77 -2.74
N ASP A 82 -0.79 24.54 -2.23
CA ASP A 82 0.48 24.05 -1.68
C ASP A 82 0.34 23.38 -0.30
N VAL A 83 -0.71 23.72 0.47
CA VAL A 83 -0.98 23.10 1.78
C VAL A 83 -1.59 21.69 1.63
N ARG A 84 -2.27 21.40 0.52
CA ARG A 84 -2.94 20.10 0.29
C ARG A 84 -1.95 18.95 0.13
N LEU A 85 -0.79 19.21 -0.49
CA LEU A 85 0.30 18.24 -0.68
C LEU A 85 1.12 18.00 0.59
N GLN A 86 1.05 18.90 1.57
CA GLN A 86 1.72 18.79 2.87
C GLN A 86 0.89 18.11 3.95
N SER A 87 -0.36 17.75 3.67
CA SER A 87 -1.32 17.20 4.65
C SER A 87 -0.80 15.97 5.40
N ASN A 88 0.09 15.19 4.78
CA ASN A 88 0.67 13.99 5.39
C ASN A 88 2.20 13.97 5.16
N PRO A 89 3.01 14.58 6.05
CA PRO A 89 4.46 14.54 5.93
C PRO A 89 4.96 13.11 6.18
N PHE A 90 6.00 12.72 5.43
CA PHE A 90 6.65 11.44 5.69
C PHE A 90 7.34 11.45 7.05
N LEU A 91 7.06 10.43 7.86
CA LEU A 91 7.88 10.09 9.01
C LEU A 91 9.06 9.24 8.53
N MET A 92 10.28 9.67 8.85
CA MET A 92 11.47 8.85 8.68
C MET A 92 11.81 8.19 10.01
N ASP A 93 11.71 6.86 10.02
CA ASP A 93 12.08 6.02 11.17
C ASP A 93 13.52 5.51 11.00
N PHE A 94 14.36 5.79 11.99
CA PHE A 94 15.71 5.25 12.08
C PHE A 94 15.67 3.89 12.77
N GLN A 95 15.74 2.83 11.98
CA GLN A 95 15.60 1.45 12.48
C GLN A 95 16.92 0.68 12.35
N MET A 96 17.47 0.25 13.48
CA MET A 96 18.64 -0.62 13.55
C MET A 96 18.25 -2.09 13.70
N VAL A 97 19.10 -2.98 13.19
CA VAL A 97 19.00 -4.45 13.37
C VAL A 97 20.36 -4.97 13.81
N GLY A 98 20.37 -5.84 14.83
CA GLY A 98 21.58 -6.54 15.26
C GLY A 98 22.55 -5.75 16.14
N SER A 99 22.17 -4.56 16.60
CA SER A 99 23.02 -3.73 17.46
C SER A 99 22.75 -4.02 18.93
N GLY A 100 23.81 -4.05 19.75
CA GLY A 100 23.72 -4.15 21.21
C GLY A 100 23.49 -5.56 21.77
N TYR A 101 23.52 -6.60 20.93
CA TYR A 101 23.35 -8.00 21.35
C TYR A 101 24.69 -8.65 21.74
N ASP A 102 24.67 -9.51 22.76
CA ASP A 102 25.82 -10.32 23.17
C ASP A 102 26.00 -11.54 22.26
N GLU A 103 27.12 -11.59 21.53
CA GLU A 103 27.46 -12.71 20.64
C GLU A 103 27.73 -14.04 21.38
N LYS A 104 28.01 -13.98 22.70
CA LYS A 104 28.25 -15.17 23.53
C LYS A 104 26.95 -15.81 24.01
N ASP A 105 25.86 -15.05 24.09
CA ASP A 105 24.54 -15.57 24.41
C ASP A 105 23.92 -16.23 23.17
N PRO A 106 23.54 -17.53 23.23
CA PRO A 106 23.01 -18.24 22.06
C PRO A 106 21.73 -17.65 21.47
N TRP A 107 20.87 -17.03 22.30
CA TRP A 107 19.62 -16.42 21.86
C TRP A 107 19.85 -15.06 21.24
N GLN A 108 20.65 -14.20 21.87
CA GLN A 108 20.97 -12.88 21.34
C GLN A 108 21.79 -12.98 20.05
N LYS A 109 22.66 -13.99 19.93
CA LYS A 109 23.39 -14.28 18.69
C LYS A 109 22.47 -14.55 17.49
N MET A 110 21.24 -15.03 17.70
CA MET A 110 20.25 -15.22 16.62
C MET A 110 19.66 -13.91 16.12
N LEU A 111 19.79 -12.82 16.87
CA LEU A 111 19.29 -11.49 16.54
C LEU A 111 20.33 -10.64 15.79
N ILE A 112 21.56 -11.15 15.64
CA ILE A 112 22.67 -10.50 14.92
C ILE A 112 22.71 -10.99 13.46
N PRO A 113 22.60 -10.10 12.47
CA PRO A 113 22.66 -10.47 11.06
C PRO A 113 23.96 -11.18 10.66
N LYS A 114 23.81 -12.22 9.85
CA LYS A 114 24.92 -12.99 9.27
C LYS A 114 25.04 -12.73 7.78
N LYS A 115 26.20 -13.06 7.20
CA LYS A 115 26.39 -13.10 5.76
C LYS A 115 25.57 -14.23 5.13
N SER A 116 25.42 -14.19 3.81
CA SER A 116 24.65 -15.21 3.06
C SER A 116 25.25 -16.62 3.14
N ASP A 117 26.56 -16.73 3.41
CA ASP A 117 27.27 -17.98 3.66
C ASP A 117 27.15 -18.48 5.12
N GLY A 118 26.38 -17.77 5.96
CA GLY A 118 26.19 -18.09 7.38
C GLY A 118 27.30 -17.57 8.30
N ASN A 119 28.37 -17.00 7.76
CA ASN A 119 29.48 -16.48 8.57
C ASN A 119 29.10 -15.15 9.26
N PRO A 120 29.75 -14.81 10.39
CA PRO A 120 29.58 -13.51 11.02
C PRO A 120 29.86 -12.35 10.05
N ALA A 121 29.05 -11.30 10.15
CA ALA A 121 29.26 -10.09 9.38
C ALA A 121 30.38 -9.22 9.98
N VAL A 122 31.14 -8.54 9.11
CA VAL A 122 32.20 -7.62 9.53
C VAL A 122 31.57 -6.45 10.29
N GLY A 123 32.15 -6.07 11.44
CA GLY A 123 31.64 -4.98 12.27
C GLY A 123 30.40 -5.33 13.10
N GLY A 124 30.28 -6.59 13.56
CA GLY A 124 29.20 -7.02 14.46
C GLY A 124 27.82 -7.13 13.79
N GLY A 125 27.76 -7.11 12.46
CA GLY A 125 26.53 -7.36 11.69
C GLY A 125 25.42 -6.32 11.81
N SER A 126 25.62 -5.25 12.57
CA SER A 126 24.65 -4.17 12.73
C SER A 126 24.27 -3.55 11.38
N LYS A 127 22.97 -3.38 11.14
CA LYS A 127 22.43 -2.72 9.95
C LYS A 127 21.56 -1.55 10.35
N MET A 128 21.83 -0.41 9.72
CA MET A 128 20.98 0.78 9.83
C MET A 128 20.05 0.83 8.62
N THR A 129 18.77 1.09 8.87
CA THR A 129 17.78 1.34 7.83
C THR A 129 17.01 2.61 8.14
N TYR A 130 16.69 3.36 7.09
CA TYR A 130 15.87 4.58 7.16
C TYR A 130 14.58 4.28 6.44
N ARG A 131 13.47 4.19 7.19
CA ARG A 131 12.20 3.70 6.67
C ARG A 131 11.17 4.81 6.70
N TYR A 132 10.61 5.12 5.53
CA TYR A 132 9.64 6.18 5.38
C TYR A 132 8.21 5.64 5.52
N TYR A 133 7.38 6.39 6.24
CA TYR A 133 5.97 6.10 6.49
C TYR A 133 5.12 7.34 6.20
N LEU A 134 3.93 7.12 5.67
CA LEU A 134 2.86 8.11 5.67
C LEU A 134 2.21 8.14 7.04
N GLN A 135 1.92 9.33 7.55
CA GLN A 135 1.21 9.53 8.81
C GLN A 135 -0.25 9.91 8.52
N ASP A 136 -1.20 9.41 9.29
CA ASP A 136 -2.64 9.76 9.25
C ASP A 136 -3.27 9.76 7.84
N ALA A 137 -2.77 8.90 6.97
CA ALA A 137 -3.23 8.79 5.60
C ALA A 137 -4.50 7.94 5.49
N ARG A 138 -5.38 8.35 4.57
CA ARG A 138 -6.66 7.69 4.30
C ARG A 138 -6.84 7.55 2.80
N PHE A 139 -7.11 6.35 2.35
CA PHE A 139 -7.33 6.07 0.93
C PHE A 139 -8.58 5.22 0.73
N ALA A 140 -9.41 5.60 -0.24
CA ALA A 140 -10.29 4.66 -0.90
C ALA A 140 -9.56 4.08 -2.11
N VAL A 141 -9.54 2.76 -2.25
CA VAL A 141 -8.96 2.09 -3.42
C VAL A 141 -10.06 1.30 -4.12
N ILE A 142 -10.27 1.58 -5.40
CA ILE A 142 -11.17 0.83 -6.26
C ILE A 142 -10.31 -0.06 -7.15
N GLN A 143 -10.45 -1.37 -6.98
CA GLN A 143 -9.70 -2.37 -7.74
C GLN A 143 -10.64 -3.11 -8.68
N GLU A 144 -10.36 -3.05 -9.97
CA GLU A 144 -11.04 -3.87 -10.97
C GLU A 144 -10.66 -5.35 -10.78
N LEU A 145 -11.63 -6.24 -10.94
CA LEU A 145 -11.46 -7.70 -10.90
C LEU A 145 -12.50 -8.36 -11.80
N ASP A 146 -12.24 -9.59 -12.24
CA ASP A 146 -13.31 -10.43 -12.77
C ASP A 146 -14.23 -10.94 -11.65
N TYR A 147 -15.40 -11.43 -12.05
CA TYR A 147 -16.40 -11.96 -11.11
C TYR A 147 -15.83 -13.01 -10.14
N GLU A 148 -15.09 -14.01 -10.65
CA GLU A 148 -14.59 -15.14 -9.86
C GLU A 148 -13.57 -14.68 -8.80
N MET A 149 -12.62 -13.84 -9.21
CA MET A 149 -11.62 -13.28 -8.30
C MET A 149 -12.25 -12.31 -7.31
N SER A 150 -13.23 -11.51 -7.72
CA SER A 150 -13.88 -10.55 -6.83
C SER A 150 -14.59 -11.23 -5.65
N ASP A 151 -15.33 -12.32 -5.88
CA ASP A 151 -15.99 -13.09 -4.82
C ASP A 151 -14.96 -13.79 -3.91
N THR A 152 -13.93 -14.39 -4.52
CA THR A 152 -12.87 -15.08 -3.77
C THR A 152 -12.09 -14.11 -2.87
N ILE A 153 -11.65 -12.97 -3.41
CA ILE A 153 -10.88 -11.95 -2.67
C ILE A 153 -11.76 -11.25 -1.63
N ALA A 154 -13.03 -10.98 -1.93
CA ALA A 154 -13.97 -10.38 -0.97
C ALA A 154 -14.11 -11.26 0.28
N ARG A 155 -14.39 -12.56 0.11
CA ARG A 155 -14.50 -13.51 1.23
C ARG A 155 -13.21 -13.60 2.03
N ALA A 156 -12.07 -13.61 1.36
CA ALA A 156 -10.76 -13.65 2.00
C ALA A 156 -10.47 -12.38 2.80
N LEU A 157 -10.80 -11.18 2.27
CA LEU A 157 -10.60 -9.93 3.00
C LEU A 157 -11.51 -9.82 4.24
N GLN A 158 -12.69 -10.42 4.20
CA GLN A 158 -13.59 -10.51 5.35
C GLN A 158 -13.12 -11.53 6.40
N ASN A 159 -12.45 -12.61 5.97
CA ASN A 159 -11.96 -13.69 6.82
C ASN A 159 -10.50 -14.03 6.48
N PRO A 160 -9.55 -13.14 6.80
CA PRO A 160 -8.18 -13.27 6.31
C PRO A 160 -7.43 -14.40 7.02
N VAL A 161 -6.64 -15.16 6.26
CA VAL A 161 -5.77 -16.22 6.79
C VAL A 161 -4.58 -15.64 7.56
N TYR A 162 -4.05 -14.50 7.11
CA TYR A 162 -2.97 -13.76 7.77
C TYR A 162 -3.41 -12.33 8.11
N ASP A 163 -2.80 -11.77 9.16
CA ASP A 163 -3.04 -10.37 9.54
C ASP A 163 -2.78 -9.42 8.37
N LEU A 164 -3.77 -8.56 8.09
CA LEU A 164 -3.67 -7.54 7.05
C LEU A 164 -2.98 -6.30 7.62
N SER A 165 -2.12 -5.69 6.81
CA SER A 165 -1.37 -4.49 7.20
C SER A 165 -1.26 -3.50 6.03
N LEU A 166 -1.09 -2.22 6.36
CA LEU A 166 -0.98 -1.13 5.40
C LEU A 166 0.46 -0.99 4.91
N GLY A 167 0.89 -2.03 4.17
CA GLY A 167 2.21 -2.16 3.56
C GLY A 167 3.24 -2.89 4.42
N ARG A 168 3.57 -2.37 5.61
CA ARG A 168 4.47 -3.06 6.56
C ARG A 168 3.66 -3.65 7.72
N LYS A 169 4.12 -4.76 8.31
CA LYS A 169 3.43 -5.47 9.40
C LYS A 169 3.12 -4.61 10.64
N ASN A 170 3.88 -3.55 10.89
CA ASN A 170 3.64 -2.61 11.99
C ASN A 170 2.60 -1.53 11.67
N CYS A 171 2.16 -1.42 10.42
CA CYS A 171 1.13 -0.49 9.98
C CYS A 171 -0.25 -1.15 10.11
N VAL A 172 -0.83 -1.10 11.31
CA VAL A 172 -2.12 -1.74 11.62
C VAL A 172 -3.27 -0.88 11.09
N PRO A 173 -4.23 -1.43 10.32
CA PRO A 173 -5.41 -0.70 9.92
C PRO A 173 -6.30 -0.38 11.12
N THR A 174 -6.90 0.81 11.16
CA THR A 174 -7.81 1.24 12.23
C THR A 174 -9.29 1.09 11.85
N ASP A 175 -9.56 0.56 10.67
CA ASP A 175 -10.91 0.36 10.15
C ASP A 175 -10.96 -0.87 9.24
N PHE A 176 -12.18 -1.34 8.91
CA PHE A 176 -12.38 -2.45 7.99
C PHE A 176 -11.89 -2.09 6.59
N ILE A 177 -11.02 -2.95 6.07
CA ILE A 177 -10.43 -2.79 4.74
C ILE A 177 -11.48 -3.00 3.65
N TYR A 178 -12.24 -4.10 3.70
CA TYR A 178 -13.24 -4.41 2.68
C TYR A 178 -14.50 -3.54 2.85
N ARG A 179 -14.94 -2.87 1.78
CA ARG A 179 -16.14 -2.01 1.78
C ARG A 179 -17.24 -2.39 0.80
N GLY A 180 -17.03 -3.46 0.03
CA GLY A 180 -18.03 -3.95 -0.91
C GLY A 180 -17.45 -4.28 -2.27
N THR A 181 -18.25 -4.99 -3.05
CA THR A 181 -17.99 -5.32 -4.45
C THR A 181 -19.16 -4.81 -5.27
N PHE A 182 -18.89 -4.03 -6.30
CA PHE A 182 -19.89 -3.31 -7.07
C PHE A 182 -19.86 -3.69 -8.55
N ASP A 183 -20.94 -3.39 -9.26
CA ASP A 183 -21.13 -3.77 -10.66
C ASP A 183 -20.61 -2.69 -11.62
N SER A 184 -20.44 -1.48 -11.11
CA SER A 184 -19.90 -0.33 -11.85
C SER A 184 -18.89 0.46 -11.03
N PHE A 185 -18.05 1.23 -11.73
CA PHE A 185 -17.09 2.13 -11.11
C PHE A 185 -17.80 3.27 -10.37
N GLU A 186 -18.93 3.72 -10.90
CA GLU A 186 -19.77 4.78 -10.36
C GLU A 186 -20.38 4.36 -9.02
N GLU A 187 -20.88 3.14 -8.89
CA GLU A 187 -21.38 2.59 -7.61
C GLU A 187 -20.29 2.51 -6.55
N ALA A 188 -19.10 2.00 -6.92
CA ALA A 188 -17.97 1.94 -6.00
C ALA A 188 -17.51 3.33 -5.55
N THR A 189 -17.53 4.30 -6.46
CA THR A 189 -17.19 5.70 -6.18
C THR A 189 -18.23 6.34 -5.26
N ALA A 190 -19.53 6.14 -5.51
CA ALA A 190 -20.60 6.65 -4.66
C ALA A 190 -20.51 6.09 -3.22
N MET A 191 -20.16 4.81 -3.06
CA MET A 191 -19.91 4.25 -1.73
C MET A 191 -18.67 4.88 -1.07
N ALA A 192 -17.59 5.09 -1.82
CA ALA A 192 -16.40 5.77 -1.30
C ALA A 192 -16.74 7.20 -0.82
N GLU A 193 -17.51 7.96 -1.61
CA GLU A 193 -17.98 9.29 -1.25
C GLU A 193 -18.87 9.28 -0.01
N SER A 194 -19.77 8.30 0.13
CA SER A 194 -20.60 8.13 1.32
C SER A 194 -19.74 7.91 2.58
N LEU A 195 -18.70 7.07 2.51
CA LEU A 195 -17.77 6.86 3.63
C LEU A 195 -17.00 8.14 3.97
N MET A 196 -16.58 8.90 2.96
CA MET A 196 -15.93 10.19 3.17
C MET A 196 -16.86 11.18 3.85
N MET A 197 -18.14 11.25 3.46
CA MET A 197 -19.13 12.12 4.10
C MET A 197 -19.35 11.75 5.57
N GLU A 198 -19.51 10.46 5.88
CA GLU A 198 -19.67 9.97 7.26
C GLU A 198 -18.49 10.36 8.15
N LYS A 199 -17.27 10.33 7.60
CA LYS A 199 -16.02 10.63 8.30
C LYS A 199 -15.58 12.10 8.23
N ASP A 200 -16.40 12.98 7.67
CA ASP A 200 -16.08 14.40 7.41
C ASP A 200 -14.76 14.61 6.63
N LEU A 201 -14.59 13.84 5.56
CA LEU A 201 -13.42 13.85 4.69
C LEU A 201 -13.73 14.52 3.34
N GLY A 202 -12.70 15.14 2.76
CA GLY A 202 -12.66 15.64 1.39
C GLY A 202 -11.62 14.88 0.58
N VAL A 203 -11.73 15.00 -0.75
CA VAL A 203 -10.74 14.45 -1.68
C VAL A 203 -9.56 15.40 -1.77
N SER A 204 -8.34 14.85 -1.67
CA SER A 204 -7.10 15.60 -1.90
C SER A 204 -6.61 15.44 -3.33
N PHE A 205 -6.45 14.20 -3.79
CA PHE A 205 -6.07 13.86 -5.16
C PHE A 205 -6.56 12.46 -5.52
N LEU A 206 -6.68 12.20 -6.82
CA LEU A 206 -6.95 10.87 -7.36
C LEU A 206 -5.72 10.36 -8.11
N VAL A 207 -5.54 9.05 -8.11
CA VAL A 207 -4.55 8.35 -8.94
C VAL A 207 -5.29 7.35 -9.82
N ARG A 208 -5.15 7.49 -11.14
CA ARG A 208 -5.73 6.57 -12.12
C ARG A 208 -4.65 5.79 -12.85
N ASP A 209 -4.91 4.50 -13.08
CA ASP A 209 -4.04 3.60 -13.84
C ASP A 209 -4.31 3.71 -15.34
N GLU A 210 -4.03 4.89 -15.88
CA GLU A 210 -4.13 5.24 -17.29
C GLU A 210 -3.39 6.56 -17.56
N GLU A 211 -3.04 6.78 -18.83
CA GLU A 211 -2.59 8.08 -19.33
C GLU A 211 -3.78 9.04 -19.47
N GLY A 212 -3.58 10.30 -19.12
CA GLY A 212 -4.63 11.30 -19.18
C GLY A 212 -4.16 12.70 -18.78
N GLU A 213 -5.11 13.62 -18.62
CA GLU A 213 -4.85 14.98 -18.15
C GLU A 213 -4.55 14.97 -16.65
N GLY A 214 -3.37 15.46 -16.26
CA GLY A 214 -2.86 15.48 -14.88
C GLY A 214 -1.35 15.21 -14.82
N ASP A 215 -0.83 15.06 -13.60
CA ASP A 215 0.59 14.76 -13.38
C ASP A 215 0.85 13.27 -13.63
N GLN A 216 1.54 12.95 -14.71
CA GLN A 216 1.84 11.56 -15.08
C GLN A 216 3.14 11.07 -14.44
N MET A 217 3.15 9.80 -14.03
CA MET A 217 4.36 9.12 -13.58
C MET A 217 4.38 7.65 -13.98
N VAL A 218 5.59 7.14 -14.24
CA VAL A 218 5.84 5.72 -14.49
C VAL A 218 6.26 5.05 -13.17
N LEU A 219 5.59 3.96 -12.82
CA LEU A 219 5.81 3.20 -11.58
C LEU A 219 6.15 1.74 -11.86
N HIS A 220 7.23 1.26 -11.25
CA HIS A 220 7.61 -0.17 -11.28
C HIS A 220 6.93 -0.95 -10.14
N ASP A 221 5.59 -0.98 -10.12
CA ASP A 221 4.81 -1.47 -8.96
C ASP A 221 3.76 -2.55 -9.29
N VAL A 222 3.67 -3.01 -10.54
CA VAL A 222 2.77 -4.10 -10.92
C VAL A 222 3.48 -5.44 -10.71
N PRO A 223 3.12 -6.23 -9.68
CA PRO A 223 3.83 -7.47 -9.39
C PRO A 223 3.47 -8.57 -10.39
N LEU A 224 4.49 -9.28 -10.89
CA LEU A 224 4.35 -10.47 -11.72
C LEU A 224 4.75 -11.74 -10.96
N GLN A 225 5.56 -11.58 -9.92
CA GLN A 225 6.07 -12.67 -9.10
C GLN A 225 6.51 -12.14 -7.73
N PHE A 226 6.14 -12.82 -6.66
CA PHE A 226 6.70 -12.62 -5.32
C PHE A 226 7.66 -13.76 -4.94
N GLY A 227 7.73 -14.13 -3.65
CA GLY A 227 8.72 -15.07 -3.13
C GLY A 227 10.13 -14.49 -3.07
N GLN A 228 11.14 -15.36 -3.22
CA GLN A 228 12.56 -15.01 -3.08
C GLN A 228 13.04 -14.04 -4.17
N PHE A 229 12.51 -14.20 -5.39
CA PHE A 229 12.87 -13.38 -6.55
C PHE A 229 11.64 -12.61 -7.00
N LYS A 230 11.51 -11.38 -6.54
CA LYS A 230 10.37 -10.53 -6.90
C LYS A 230 10.54 -9.97 -8.31
N LYS A 231 9.49 -10.01 -9.12
CA LYS A 231 9.45 -9.40 -10.45
C LYS A 231 8.27 -8.46 -10.55
N TYR A 232 8.50 -7.30 -11.15
CA TYR A 232 7.49 -6.29 -11.39
C TYR A 232 7.58 -5.81 -12.83
N ARG A 233 6.52 -5.17 -13.32
CA ARG A 233 6.53 -4.39 -14.56
C ARG A 233 6.08 -2.96 -14.30
N ASP A 234 6.39 -2.11 -15.25
CA ASP A 234 5.99 -0.72 -15.21
C ASP A 234 4.49 -0.56 -15.53
N ARG A 235 3.90 0.49 -14.97
CA ARG A 235 2.65 1.10 -15.42
C ARG A 235 2.75 2.62 -15.38
N THR A 236 1.95 3.28 -16.21
CA THR A 236 1.78 4.73 -16.15
C THR A 236 0.54 5.03 -15.31
N VAL A 237 0.67 5.98 -14.38
CA VAL A 237 -0.47 6.50 -13.62
C VAL A 237 -0.57 8.01 -13.80
N THR A 238 -1.80 8.52 -13.80
CA THR A 238 -2.10 9.95 -13.80
C THR A 238 -2.60 10.38 -12.43
N ILE A 239 -1.96 11.39 -11.84
CA ILE A 239 -2.37 12.01 -10.59
C ILE A 239 -3.19 13.27 -10.92
N ILE A 240 -4.43 13.30 -10.45
CA ILE A 240 -5.38 14.40 -10.66
C ILE A 240 -5.57 15.10 -9.31
N GLN A 241 -5.10 16.33 -9.20
CA GLN A 241 -5.32 17.13 -7.99
C GLN A 241 -6.77 17.61 -7.95
N HIS A 242 -7.39 17.54 -6.76
CA HIS A 242 -8.72 18.10 -6.56
C HIS A 242 -8.58 19.52 -6.02
N GLU A 243 -9.14 20.50 -6.74
CA GLU A 243 -9.23 21.91 -6.33
C GLU A 243 -10.19 22.15 -5.16
#